data_AF-Q1I936-F1
#
_entry.id   AF-Q1I936-F1
#
_cell.length_a   1.000
_cell.length_b   1.000
_cell.length_c   1.000
_cell.angle_alpha   90.00
_cell.angle_beta   90.00
_cell.angle_gamma   90.00
#
_symmetry.space_group_name_H-M   'P 1'
#
loop_
_entity.id
_entity.type
_entity.pdbx_description
1 polymer ?
#
loop_
_entity_poly.entity_id
_entity_poly.type
_entity_poly.pdbx_seq_one_letter_code
_entity_poly.pdbx_strand_id
1 'polypeptide(L)'
;MSLTLLEFARSFIHDRLSATVFSEAYMELWKIERDNQTLLGDASALSECLSSIFCAADMYCEDVDLREDYEYDQEQLKREVERLMEELNSTTTDNH
;
A
#
# COMPACT_ATOMS: atom_id res chain seq x y z
N MET A 1 -11.31 3.59 -5.41
CA MET A 1 -10.12 2.82 -5.00
C MET A 1 -9.68 1.97 -6.18
N SER A 2 -8.77 2.50 -6.98
CA SER A 2 -8.54 1.96 -8.32
C SER A 2 -7.63 0.72 -8.34
N LEU A 3 -7.81 -0.09 -9.39
CA LEU A 3 -6.88 -1.16 -9.78
C LEU A 3 -5.44 -0.65 -9.98
N THR A 4 -5.24 0.64 -10.25
CA THR A 4 -3.91 1.24 -10.44
C THR A 4 -3.08 1.15 -9.16
N LEU A 5 -3.64 1.55 -8.01
CA LEU A 5 -2.95 1.46 -6.72
C LEU A 5 -2.64 0.01 -6.35
N LEU A 6 -3.57 -0.90 -6.64
CA LEU A 6 -3.38 -2.33 -6.41
C LEU A 6 -2.24 -2.90 -7.26
N GLU A 7 -2.20 -2.59 -8.56
CA GLU A 7 -1.12 -3.01 -9.45
C GLU A 7 0.23 -2.34 -9.11
N PHE A 8 0.19 -1.13 -8.55
CA PHE A 8 1.37 -0.44 -8.04
C PHE A 8 1.94 -1.16 -6.81
N ALA A 9 1.10 -1.52 -5.84
CA ALA A 9 1.46 -2.35 -4.70
C ALA A 9 1.99 -3.74 -5.13
N ARG A 10 1.34 -4.38 -6.12
CA ARG A 10 1.87 -5.62 -6.73
C ARG A 10 3.26 -5.41 -7.32
N SER A 11 3.49 -4.30 -8.01
CA SER A 11 4.79 -4.04 -8.64
C SER A 11 5.89 -3.90 -7.60
N PHE A 12 5.60 -3.30 -6.45
CA PHE A 12 6.54 -3.18 -5.34
C PHE A 12 6.90 -4.54 -4.72
N ILE A 13 5.91 -5.39 -4.39
CA ILE A 13 6.21 -6.72 -3.81
C ILE A 13 7.00 -7.64 -4.77
N HIS A 14 6.93 -7.39 -6.08
CA HIS A 14 7.69 -8.11 -7.10
C HIS A 14 9.02 -7.42 -7.46
N ASP A 15 9.53 -6.54 -6.60
CA ASP A 15 10.81 -5.85 -6.75
C ASP A 15 10.95 -5.01 -8.03
N ARG A 16 9.83 -4.56 -8.61
CA ARG A 16 9.85 -3.69 -9.80
C ARG A 16 10.05 -2.22 -9.44
N LEU A 17 9.96 -1.87 -8.16
CA LEU A 17 10.08 -0.52 -7.61
C LEU A 17 10.92 -0.60 -6.33
N SER A 18 11.73 0.42 -6.04
CA SER A 18 12.35 0.57 -4.72
C SER A 18 11.30 1.04 -3.70
N ALA A 19 11.58 0.84 -2.41
CA ALA A 19 10.68 1.31 -1.34
C ALA A 19 10.46 2.82 -1.37
N THR A 20 11.51 3.60 -1.65
CA THR A 20 11.42 5.08 -1.76
C THR A 20 10.52 5.52 -2.91
N VAL A 21 10.69 4.93 -4.10
CA VAL A 21 9.82 5.25 -5.24
C VAL A 21 8.39 4.82 -4.95
N PHE A 22 8.22 3.65 -4.34
CA PHE A 22 6.91 3.14 -3.97
C PHE A 22 6.21 4.05 -2.95
N SER A 23 6.85 4.41 -1.85
CA SER A 23 6.23 5.19 -0.77
C SER A 23 5.75 6.55 -1.26
N GLU A 24 6.64 7.31 -1.90
CA GLU A 24 6.34 8.65 -2.42
C GLU A 24 5.21 8.62 -3.46
N ALA A 25 5.34 7.77 -4.48
CA ALA A 25 4.38 7.73 -5.57
C ALA A 25 3.03 7.15 -5.13
N TYR A 26 3.03 6.12 -4.27
CA TYR A 26 1.80 5.53 -3.76
C TYR A 26 1.00 6.56 -2.96
N MET A 27 1.66 7.31 -2.07
CA MET A 27 1.01 8.34 -1.26
C MET A 27 0.36 9.43 -2.12
N GLU A 28 1.05 9.92 -3.15
CA GLU A 28 0.51 10.94 -4.04
C GLU A 28 -0.64 10.40 -4.90
N LEU A 29 -0.50 9.21 -5.47
CA LEU A 29 -1.58 8.56 -6.23
C LEU A 29 -2.84 8.34 -5.39
N TRP A 30 -2.67 7.89 -4.14
CA TRP A 30 -3.79 7.67 -3.23
C TRP A 30 -4.53 8.98 -2.89
N LYS A 31 -3.80 10.07 -2.62
CA LYS A 31 -4.40 11.40 -2.36
C LYS A 31 -5.19 11.89 -3.57
N ILE A 32 -4.64 11.76 -4.78
CA ILE A 32 -5.30 12.15 -6.03
C ILE A 32 -6.60 11.37 -6.23
N GLU A 33 -6.60 10.05 -6.04
CA GLU A 33 -7.79 9.22 -6.19
C GLU A 33 -8.88 9.54 -5.16
N ARG A 34 -8.48 9.79 -3.91
CA ARG A 34 -9.39 10.21 -2.84
C ARG A 34 -10.06 11.54 -3.18
N ASP A 35 -9.27 12.54 -3.57
CA ASP A 35 -9.75 13.90 -3.82
C ASP A 35 -10.65 13.98 -5.07
N ASN A 36 -10.42 13.10 -6.05
CA ASN A 36 -11.27 12.97 -7.24
C ASN A 36 -12.59 12.21 -7.00
N GLN A 37 -12.92 11.87 -5.74
CA GLN A 37 -14.15 11.13 -5.37
C GLN A 37 -14.36 9.85 -6.19
N THR A 38 -13.29 9.20 -6.66
CA THR A 38 -13.36 7.90 -7.37
C THR A 38 -13.61 6.74 -6.38
N LEU A 39 -14.32 7.05 -5.29
CA LEU A 39 -14.59 6.27 -4.09
C LEU A 39 -15.95 5.54 -4.15
N LEU A 40 -16.73 5.72 -5.23
CA LEU A 40 -18.15 5.40 -5.25
C LEU A 40 -18.52 3.93 -5.51
N GLY A 41 -17.59 2.98 -5.47
CA GLY A 41 -17.95 1.59 -5.86
C GLY A 41 -17.11 0.43 -5.35
N ASP A 42 -16.04 0.64 -4.59
CA ASP A 42 -15.17 -0.47 -4.20
C ASP A 42 -15.66 -1.18 -2.94
N ALA A 43 -15.52 -2.51 -2.95
CA ALA A 43 -15.75 -3.35 -1.78
C ALA A 43 -14.95 -2.78 -0.60
N SER A 44 -15.58 -2.67 0.57
CA SER A 44 -14.99 -2.06 1.77
C SER A 44 -13.57 -2.57 2.06
N ALA A 45 -13.33 -3.86 1.82
CA ALA A 45 -12.04 -4.51 1.99
C ALA A 45 -10.92 -3.94 1.10
N LEU A 46 -11.20 -3.61 -0.17
CA LEU A 46 -10.20 -2.98 -1.05
C LEU A 46 -9.83 -1.60 -0.55
N SER A 47 -10.83 -0.80 -0.16
CA SER A 47 -10.58 0.54 0.39
C SER A 47 -9.79 0.52 1.68
N GLU A 48 -10.07 -0.45 2.55
CA GLU A 48 -9.32 -0.67 3.78
C GLU A 48 -7.88 -1.07 3.48
N CYS A 49 -7.66 -2.08 2.64
CA CYS A 49 -6.33 -2.53 2.22
C CYS A 49 -5.49 -1.37 1.66
N LEU A 50 -6.02 -0.60 0.71
CA LEU A 50 -5.28 0.50 0.10
C LEU A 50 -4.96 1.64 1.09
N SER A 51 -5.85 1.88 2.05
CA SER A 51 -5.61 2.88 3.12
C SER A 51 -4.56 2.40 4.12
N SER A 52 -4.54 1.11 4.45
CA SER A 52 -3.50 0.52 5.29
C SER A 52 -2.13 0.55 4.61
N ILE A 53 -2.08 0.30 3.30
CA ILE A 53 -0.83 0.44 2.51
C ILE A 53 -0.34 1.89 2.52
N PHE A 54 -1.25 2.88 2.46
CA PHE A 54 -0.87 4.30 2.60
C PHE A 54 -0.19 4.55 3.96
N CYS A 55 -0.76 4.05 5.05
CA CYS A 55 -0.15 4.18 6.37
C CYS A 55 1.21 3.47 6.45
N ALA A 56 1.36 2.28 5.86
CA ALA A 56 2.65 1.60 5.81
C ALA A 56 3.70 2.41 5.02
N ALA A 57 3.32 2.99 3.89
CA ALA A 57 4.18 3.86 3.08
C ALA A 57 4.60 5.14 3.83
N ASP A 58 3.69 5.74 4.62
CA ASP A 58 3.98 6.92 5.45
C ASP A 58 4.96 6.61 6.60
N MET A 59 5.01 5.36 7.06
CA MET A 59 5.95 4.89 8.10
C MET A 59 7.32 4.48 7.54
N TYR A 60 7.56 4.53 6.23
CA TYR A 60 8.84 4.14 5.66
C TYR A 60 9.89 5.25 5.81
N CYS A 61 11.09 4.86 6.26
CA CYS A 61 12.26 5.73 6.29
C CYS A 61 13.46 5.00 5.69
N GLU A 62 14.06 5.57 4.63
CA GLU A 62 15.25 5.01 3.97
C GLU A 62 16.53 5.24 4.79
N ASP A 63 16.58 6.34 5.53
CA ASP A 63 17.78 6.77 6.26
C ASP A 63 17.88 6.04 7.60
N VAL A 64 18.87 5.15 7.73
CA VAL A 64 19.10 4.35 8.94
C VAL A 64 19.43 5.19 10.18
N ASP A 65 20.02 6.37 10.01
CA ASP A 65 20.41 7.24 11.13
C ASP A 65 19.24 8.11 11.62
N LEU A 66 18.24 8.34 10.77
CA LEU A 66 17.01 9.08 11.09
C LEU A 66 15.81 8.18 11.38
N ARG A 67 15.91 6.89 11.04
CA ARG A 67 14.82 5.94 11.19
C ARG A 67 14.53 5.63 12.65
N GLU A 68 13.29 5.82 13.06
CA GLU A 68 12.81 5.49 14.40
C GLU A 68 12.43 4.00 14.53
N ASP A 69 12.38 3.47 15.76
CA ASP A 69 12.11 2.03 16.01
C ASP A 69 10.74 1.53 15.48
N TYR A 70 9.79 2.44 15.28
CA TYR A 70 8.46 2.14 14.75
C TYR A 70 8.36 2.30 13.22
N GLU A 71 9.38 2.87 12.59
CA GLU A 71 9.43 3.10 11.15
C GLU A 71 9.97 1.87 10.42
N TYR A 72 9.58 1.74 9.15
CA TYR A 72 9.94 0.60 8.32
C TYR A 72 11.20 0.88 7.50
N ASP A 73 12.11 -0.10 7.43
CA ASP A 73 12.97 -0.24 6.25
C ASP A 73 12.21 -0.81 5.05
N GLN A 74 12.92 -0.91 3.93
CA GLN A 74 12.42 -1.50 2.70
C GLN A 74 11.85 -2.91 2.89
N GLU A 75 12.52 -3.77 3.65
CA GLU A 75 12.09 -5.17 3.80
C GLU A 75 10.86 -5.27 4.70
N GLN A 76 10.81 -4.49 5.77
CA GLN A 76 9.64 -4.38 6.64
C GLN A 76 8.44 -3.81 5.88
N LEU A 77 8.62 -2.74 5.11
CA LEU A 77 7.57 -2.17 4.27
C LEU A 77 7.05 -3.20 3.28
N LYS A 78 7.94 -3.91 2.57
CA LYS A 78 7.57 -4.93 1.59
C LYS A 78 6.74 -6.05 2.21
N ARG A 79 7.17 -6.57 3.36
CA ARG A 79 6.43 -7.63 4.08
C ARG A 79 5.06 -7.16 4.54
N GLU A 80 4.94 -5.93 5.00
CA GLU A 80 3.66 -5.39 5.44
C GLU A 80 2.70 -5.20 4.24
N VAL A 81 3.19 -4.70 3.10
CA VAL A 81 2.38 -4.59 1.88
C VAL A 81 1.96 -5.97 1.36
N GLU A 82 2.85 -6.96 1.40
CA GLU A 82 2.54 -8.34 1.03
C GLU A 82 1.43 -8.92 1.92
N ARG A 83 1.57 -8.80 3.25
CA ARG A 83 0.57 -9.23 4.23
C ARG A 83 -0.81 -8.61 3.96
N LEU A 84 -0.86 -7.29 3.76
CA LEU A 84 -2.11 -6.57 3.48
C LEU A 84 -2.79 -7.03 2.19
N MET A 85 -2.02 -7.39 1.16
CA MET A 85 -2.56 -7.92 -0.08
C MET A 85 -3.03 -9.38 0.03
N GLU A 86 -2.35 -10.19 0.84
CA GLU A 86 -2.81 -11.56 1.16
C GLU A 86 -4.14 -11.55 1.92
N GLU A 87 -4.31 -10.63 2.87
CA GLU A 87 -5.58 -10.44 3.62
C GLU A 87 -6.73 -10.04 2.71
N LEU A 88 -6.48 -9.15 1.74
CA LEU A 88 -7.46 -8.76 0.74
C LEU A 88 -7.92 -9.96 -0.11
N ASN A 89 -6.97 -10.80 -0.55
CA ASN A 89 -7.28 -12.00 -1.33
C ASN A 89 -8.06 -13.04 -0.51
N SER A 90 -7.72 -13.19 0.77
CA SER A 90 -8.38 -14.11 1.69
C SER A 90 -9.84 -13.71 1.93
N THR A 91 -10.10 -12.42 2.14
CA THR A 91 -11.45 -11.85 2.36
C THR A 91 -12.36 -12.01 1.12
N THR A 92 -11.78 -12.15 -0.07
CA THR A 92 -12.54 -12.35 -1.32
C THR A 92 -13.02 -13.80 -1.50
N THR A 93 -12.43 -14.76 -0.77
CA THR A 93 -12.67 -16.20 -0.97
C THR A 93 -13.84 -16.74 -0.13
N ASP A 94 -14.29 -16.02 0.90
CA ASP A 94 -15.35 -16.47 1.83
C ASP A 94 -16.80 -16.17 1.36
N ASN A 95 -17.01 -15.77 0.11
CA ASN A 95 -18.34 -15.50 -0.47
C ASN A 95 -18.76 -16.58 -1.51
N HIS A 96 -18.75 -17.86 -1.16
CA HIS A 96 -19.39 -18.94 -1.94
C HIS A 96 -20.18 -19.90 -1.06
#